data_AF-A0A7C6F364-F1
#
_entry.id   AF-A0A7C6F364-F1
#
_cell.length_a   1.000
_cell.length_b   1.000
_cell.length_c   1.000
_cell.angle_alpha   90.00
_cell.angle_beta   90.00
_cell.angle_gamma   90.00
#
_symmetry.space_group_name_H-M   'P 1'
#
loop_
_entity.id
_entity.type
_entity.pdbx_description
1 polymer ?
#
loop_
_entity_poly.entity_id
_entity_poly.type
_entity_poly.pdbx_seq_one_letter_code
_entity_poly.pdbx_strand_id
1 'polypeptide(L)'
;MSRVRLHRPDHPRLLRLLLSGVEFLASLRLAVVLLTFLILVLAVATFIETTYGAEAARFAVYRAWWFTWLGGLLAVNVLCAALVRFPWRKHQTGFVMTHAGIIILLVGSLWSARQGIDAQLSIYEDGIGHIAFQDTLHFEIDIASGQQRTTREATAGVEGDDRGQSPRQENRVVRFAIPFRSGPFNWCDYSQRLEDLLWAPPGRLPILPWQLARRDQGVVFSHERFRLEVLDYYADSRRIRGGYLAGYVRSVTPGQDASWLAAWQPIELELQTGKGDDRAGTAIGSRVTLGDGTRVVLLAAA
;
A
#
# COMPACT_ATOMS: atom_id res chain seq x y z
N MET A 1 -19.89 -40.76 -6.89
CA MET A 1 -19.29 -40.80 -5.53
C MET A 1 -20.37 -40.43 -4.52
N SER A 2 -20.65 -41.31 -3.55
CA SER A 2 -21.68 -41.11 -2.53
C SER A 2 -21.36 -39.86 -1.69
N ARG A 3 -22.29 -38.91 -1.61
CA ARG A 3 -22.21 -37.80 -0.65
C ARG A 3 -22.27 -38.40 0.75
N VAL A 4 -21.18 -38.30 1.51
CA VAL A 4 -21.21 -38.55 2.95
C VAL A 4 -22.12 -37.47 3.54
N ARG A 5 -23.37 -37.81 3.85
CA ARG A 5 -24.28 -36.95 4.60
C ARG A 5 -23.90 -37.08 6.07
N LEU A 6 -23.21 -36.08 6.59
CA LEU A 6 -22.92 -35.92 8.01
C LEU A 6 -24.17 -35.50 8.77
N HIS A 7 -25.05 -34.75 8.09
CA HIS A 7 -26.31 -34.32 8.64
C HIS A 7 -27.33 -35.49 8.70
N ARG A 8 -27.60 -36.00 9.91
CA ARG A 8 -28.63 -37.02 10.20
C ARG A 8 -29.83 -36.41 10.93
N PRO A 9 -31.06 -36.90 10.68
CA PRO A 9 -32.28 -36.39 11.31
C PRO A 9 -32.29 -36.55 12.84
N ASP A 10 -31.48 -37.45 13.40
CA ASP A 10 -31.47 -37.80 14.83
C ASP A 10 -30.64 -36.85 15.71
N HIS A 11 -30.01 -35.82 15.13
CA HIS A 11 -29.10 -34.92 15.85
C HIS A 11 -29.82 -33.70 16.45
N PRO A 12 -29.39 -33.17 17.61
CA PRO A 12 -29.93 -31.95 18.18
C PRO A 12 -29.75 -30.77 17.21
N ARG A 13 -30.70 -29.81 17.23
CA ARG A 13 -30.79 -28.72 16.24
C ARG A 13 -29.48 -27.94 16.04
N LEU A 14 -28.72 -27.73 17.12
CA LEU A 14 -27.45 -26.99 17.07
C LEU A 14 -26.34 -27.79 16.35
N LEU A 15 -26.24 -29.10 16.61
CA LEU A 15 -25.30 -29.99 15.93
C LEU A 15 -25.67 -30.14 14.45
N ARG A 16 -26.97 -30.14 14.15
CA ARG A 16 -27.52 -30.11 12.79
C ARG A 16 -27.00 -28.93 11.97
N LEU A 17 -27.12 -27.73 12.55
CA LEU A 17 -26.67 -26.49 11.94
C LEU A 17 -25.15 -26.47 11.73
N LEU A 18 -24.38 -26.92 12.73
CA LEU A 18 -22.93 -27.00 12.63
C LEU A 18 -22.49 -27.95 11.51
N LEU A 19 -23.01 -29.19 11.49
CA LEU A 19 -22.64 -30.18 10.47
C LEU A 19 -23.07 -29.75 9.07
N SER A 20 -24.24 -29.11 8.93
CA SER A 20 -24.67 -28.52 7.66
C SER A 20 -23.73 -27.38 7.22
N GLY A 21 -23.24 -26.57 8.16
CA GLY A 21 -22.23 -25.54 7.89
C GLY A 21 -20.91 -26.14 7.40
N VAL A 22 -20.44 -27.21 8.04
CA VAL A 22 -19.23 -27.94 7.63
C VAL A 22 -19.39 -28.58 6.26
N GLU A 23 -20.55 -29.18 5.95
CA GLU A 23 -20.84 -29.72 4.62
C GLU A 23 -20.82 -28.63 3.53
N PHE A 24 -21.37 -27.45 3.83
CA PHE A 24 -21.32 -26.30 2.94
C PHE A 24 -19.89 -25.81 2.73
N LEU A 25 -19.11 -25.65 3.81
CA LEU A 25 -17.70 -25.28 3.77
C LEU A 25 -16.85 -26.32 3.06
N ALA A 26 -17.19 -27.61 3.10
CA ALA A 26 -16.48 -28.68 2.39
C ALA A 26 -16.88 -28.81 0.90
N SER A 27 -17.75 -27.92 0.39
CA SER A 27 -18.29 -28.02 -0.97
C SER A 27 -17.25 -27.74 -2.04
N LEU A 28 -17.17 -28.62 -3.05
CA LEU A 28 -16.36 -28.42 -4.26
C LEU A 28 -16.81 -27.18 -5.05
N ARG A 29 -18.11 -26.87 -5.06
CA ARG A 29 -18.63 -25.68 -5.76
C ARG A 29 -18.10 -24.40 -5.13
N LEU A 30 -18.04 -24.37 -3.80
CA LEU A 30 -17.47 -23.25 -3.04
C LEU A 30 -15.98 -23.11 -3.37
N ALA A 31 -15.24 -24.22 -3.38
CA ALA A 31 -13.82 -24.23 -3.73
C ALA A 31 -13.55 -23.61 -5.11
N VAL A 32 -14.32 -24.01 -6.12
CA VAL A 32 -14.18 -23.48 -7.50
C VAL A 32 -14.46 -21.98 -7.53
N VAL A 33 -15.54 -21.52 -6.90
CA VAL A 33 -15.87 -20.08 -6.85
C VAL A 33 -14.77 -19.28 -6.15
N LEU A 34 -14.25 -19.76 -5.01
CA LEU A 34 -13.17 -19.10 -4.27
C LEU A 34 -11.88 -19.05 -5.08
N LEU A 35 -11.50 -20.14 -5.75
CA LEU A 35 -10.30 -20.18 -6.60
C LEU A 35 -10.43 -19.27 -7.81
N THR A 36 -11.58 -19.27 -8.51
CA THR A 36 -11.82 -18.37 -9.64
C THR A 36 -11.75 -16.91 -9.19
N PHE A 37 -12.36 -16.58 -8.05
CA PHE A 37 -12.31 -15.23 -7.51
C PHE A 37 -10.89 -14.83 -7.09
N LEU A 38 -10.14 -15.74 -6.45
CA LEU A 38 -8.74 -15.51 -6.10
C LEU A 38 -7.88 -15.24 -7.34
N ILE A 39 -8.05 -16.02 -8.42
CA ILE A 39 -7.33 -15.80 -9.69
C ILE A 39 -7.65 -14.42 -10.26
N LEU A 40 -8.92 -14.03 -10.29
CA LEU A 40 -9.32 -12.71 -10.78
C LEU A 40 -8.71 -11.58 -9.95
N VAL A 41 -8.75 -11.72 -8.62
CA VAL A 41 -8.15 -10.75 -7.69
C VAL A 41 -6.65 -10.63 -7.91
N LEU A 42 -5.92 -11.74 -8.05
CA LEU A 42 -4.48 -11.72 -8.29
C LEU A 42 -4.15 -11.09 -9.64
N ALA A 43 -4.94 -11.36 -10.68
CA ALA A 43 -4.77 -10.72 -11.99
C ALA A 43 -4.93 -9.20 -11.88
N VAL A 44 -5.98 -8.72 -11.20
CA VAL A 44 -6.17 -7.28 -10.95
C VAL A 44 -5.03 -6.70 -10.11
N ALA A 45 -4.58 -7.42 -9.08
CA ALA A 45 -3.44 -6.99 -8.25
C ALA A 45 -2.16 -6.82 -9.07
N THR A 46 -1.89 -7.72 -10.01
CA THR A 46 -0.76 -7.59 -10.94
C THR A 46 -0.88 -6.35 -11.82
N PHE A 47 -2.07 -6.02 -12.34
CA PHE A 47 -2.27 -4.76 -13.08
C PHE A 47 -2.08 -3.53 -12.20
N ILE A 48 -2.55 -3.56 -10.96
CA ILE A 48 -2.36 -2.46 -10.01
C ILE A 48 -0.87 -2.27 -9.70
N GLU A 49 -0.15 -3.36 -9.49
CA GLU A 49 1.29 -3.33 -9.20
C GLU A 49 2.10 -2.73 -10.34
N THR A 50 1.76 -3.07 -11.59
CA THR A 50 2.47 -2.52 -12.76
C THR A 50 2.12 -1.07 -13.05
N THR A 51 0.90 -0.62 -12.74
CA THR A 51 0.42 0.74 -13.03
C THR A 51 0.73 1.74 -11.92
N TYR A 52 0.60 1.32 -10.65
CA TYR A 52 0.70 2.19 -9.47
C TYR A 52 1.87 1.82 -8.54
N GLY A 53 2.55 0.71 -8.79
CA GLY A 53 3.67 0.22 -8.00
C GLY A 53 3.27 -0.78 -6.91
N ALA A 54 4.30 -1.43 -6.35
CA ALA A 54 4.15 -2.48 -5.34
C ALA A 54 3.41 -2.01 -4.08
N GLU A 55 3.68 -0.79 -3.61
CA GLU A 55 3.03 -0.26 -2.41
C GLU A 55 1.52 -0.07 -2.58
N ALA A 56 1.08 0.31 -3.78
CA ALA A 56 -0.33 0.48 -4.07
C ALA A 56 -1.07 -0.88 -4.09
N ALA A 57 -0.48 -1.90 -4.72
CA ALA A 57 -1.02 -3.26 -4.72
C ALA A 57 -1.05 -3.89 -3.31
N ARG A 58 0.02 -3.65 -2.51
CA ARG A 58 0.10 -4.05 -1.10
C ARG A 58 -1.03 -3.44 -0.28
N PHE A 59 -1.26 -2.13 -0.41
CA PHE A 59 -2.32 -1.44 0.31
C PHE A 59 -3.72 -1.92 -0.08
N ALA A 60 -4.02 -1.97 -1.39
CA ALA A 60 -5.38 -2.22 -1.88
C ALA A 60 -5.80 -3.69 -1.82
N VAL A 61 -4.85 -4.61 -2.02
CA VAL A 61 -5.11 -6.05 -2.12
C VAL A 61 -4.38 -6.81 -1.01
N TYR A 62 -3.05 -6.90 -1.03
CA TYR A 62 -2.34 -7.91 -0.23
C TYR A 62 -2.47 -7.74 1.29
N ARG A 63 -2.47 -6.49 1.79
CA ARG A 63 -2.65 -6.16 3.22
C ARG A 63 -4.09 -5.77 3.56
N ALA A 64 -5.01 -5.85 2.59
CA ALA A 64 -6.41 -5.54 2.84
C ALA A 64 -7.10 -6.67 3.62
N TRP A 65 -8.03 -6.28 4.49
CA TRP A 65 -8.76 -7.23 5.34
C TRP A 65 -9.54 -8.24 4.51
N TRP A 66 -10.18 -7.81 3.42
CA TRP A 66 -11.01 -8.65 2.56
C TRP A 66 -10.19 -9.75 1.85
N PHE A 67 -8.94 -9.47 1.47
CA PHE A 67 -8.05 -10.45 0.84
C PHE A 67 -7.61 -11.51 1.86
N THR A 68 -7.31 -11.08 3.09
CA THR A 68 -7.03 -11.99 4.21
C THR A 68 -8.23 -12.89 4.49
N TRP A 69 -9.45 -12.33 4.46
CA TRP A 69 -10.69 -13.10 4.60
C TRP A 69 -10.90 -14.10 3.46
N LEU A 70 -10.63 -13.71 2.20
CA LEU A 70 -10.70 -14.60 1.05
C LEU A 70 -9.76 -15.80 1.20
N GLY A 71 -8.49 -15.55 1.55
CA GLY A 71 -7.50 -16.59 1.80
C GLY A 71 -7.88 -17.49 2.99
N GLY A 72 -8.40 -16.89 4.07
CA GLY A 72 -8.90 -17.63 5.23
C GLY A 72 -10.10 -18.52 4.89
N LEU A 73 -11.05 -18.03 4.10
CA LEU A 73 -12.21 -18.81 3.66
C LEU A 73 -11.79 -19.97 2.75
N LEU A 74 -10.81 -19.76 1.87
CA LEU A 74 -10.20 -20.84 1.07
C LEU A 74 -9.52 -21.88 1.96
N ALA A 75 -8.75 -21.45 2.97
CA ALA A 75 -8.10 -22.36 3.91
C ALA A 75 -9.11 -23.23 4.66
N VAL A 76 -10.18 -22.61 5.17
CA VAL A 76 -11.27 -23.32 5.87
C VAL A 76 -11.98 -24.30 4.93
N ASN A 77 -12.25 -23.90 3.68
CA ASN A 77 -12.86 -24.77 2.68
C ASN A 77 -12.02 -26.02 2.40
N VAL A 78 -10.72 -25.85 2.15
CA VAL A 78 -9.78 -26.94 1.89
C VAL A 78 -9.63 -27.84 3.13
N LEU A 79 -9.57 -27.26 4.33
CA LEU A 79 -9.48 -28.01 5.59
C LEU A 79 -10.74 -28.87 5.81
N CYS A 80 -11.93 -28.27 5.68
CA CYS A 80 -13.19 -29.01 5.81
C CYS A 80 -13.30 -30.12 4.74
N ALA A 81 -12.91 -29.85 3.49
CA ALA A 81 -12.89 -30.85 2.43
C ALA A 81 -11.98 -32.05 2.74
N ALA A 82 -10.83 -31.81 3.39
CA ALA A 82 -9.91 -32.86 3.83
C ALA A 82 -10.47 -33.67 5.02
N LEU A 83 -11.06 -32.98 6.02
CA LEU A 83 -11.59 -33.58 7.24
C LEU A 83 -12.83 -34.45 7.01
N VAL A 84 -13.76 -34.04 6.14
CA VAL A 84 -14.97 -34.82 5.84
C VAL A 84 -14.64 -36.18 5.19
N ARG A 85 -13.43 -36.32 4.63
CA ARG A 85 -12.96 -37.55 3.99
C ARG A 85 -12.11 -38.43 4.91
N PHE A 86 -11.99 -38.07 6.19
CA PHE A 86 -11.35 -38.89 7.20
C PHE A 86 -12.21 -40.15 7.49
N PRO A 87 -11.64 -41.36 7.67
CA PRO A 87 -10.22 -41.71 7.73
C PRO A 87 -9.57 -41.95 6.36
N TRP A 88 -8.39 -41.34 6.15
CA TRP A 88 -7.67 -41.41 4.88
C TRP A 88 -7.02 -42.79 4.65
N ARG A 89 -7.13 -43.32 3.44
CA ARG A 89 -6.52 -44.60 3.04
C ARG A 89 -5.15 -44.37 2.39
N LYS A 90 -4.27 -45.38 2.39
CA LYS A 90 -2.90 -45.31 1.82
C LYS A 90 -2.86 -44.88 0.34
N HIS A 91 -3.92 -45.13 -0.44
CA HIS A 91 -4.02 -44.70 -1.84
C HIS A 91 -4.45 -43.22 -2.01
N GLN A 92 -4.80 -42.52 -0.93
CA GLN A 92 -5.22 -41.11 -0.92
C GLN A 92 -4.10 -40.19 -0.44
N THR A 93 -2.86 -40.67 -0.39
CA THR A 93 -1.70 -39.89 0.06
C THR A 93 -1.51 -38.61 -0.76
N GLY A 94 -1.68 -38.66 -2.08
CA GLY A 94 -1.64 -37.47 -2.94
C GLY A 94 -2.71 -36.44 -2.56
N PHE A 95 -3.94 -36.89 -2.32
CA PHE A 95 -5.04 -36.02 -1.87
C PHE A 95 -4.68 -35.33 -0.54
N VAL A 96 -4.24 -36.08 0.46
CA VAL A 96 -3.89 -35.53 1.77
C VAL A 96 -2.70 -34.57 1.66
N MET A 97 -1.67 -34.94 0.89
CA MET A 97 -0.46 -34.14 0.72
C MET A 97 -0.75 -32.79 0.07
N THR A 98 -1.57 -32.77 -0.99
CA THR A 98 -1.96 -31.50 -1.64
C THR A 98 -2.75 -30.60 -0.70
N HIS A 99 -3.73 -31.14 0.04
CA HIS A 99 -4.53 -30.33 0.96
C HIS A 99 -3.67 -29.83 2.13
N ALA A 100 -2.84 -30.69 2.73
CA ALA A 100 -1.91 -30.30 3.78
C ALA A 100 -0.93 -29.22 3.31
N GLY A 101 -0.35 -29.38 2.10
CA GLY A 101 0.55 -28.39 1.51
C GLY A 101 -0.11 -27.03 1.31
N ILE A 102 -1.33 -26.99 0.75
CA ILE A 102 -2.09 -25.74 0.59
C ILE A 102 -2.37 -25.08 1.95
N ILE A 103 -2.78 -25.85 2.96
CA ILE A 103 -3.02 -25.32 4.31
C ILE A 103 -1.73 -24.75 4.92
N ILE A 104 -0.62 -25.47 4.81
CA ILE A 104 0.68 -24.99 5.30
C ILE A 104 1.08 -23.69 4.60
N LEU A 105 0.91 -23.60 3.28
CA LEU A 105 1.20 -22.37 2.53
C LEU A 105 0.32 -21.20 2.94
N LEU A 106 -0.98 -21.41 3.14
CA LEU A 106 -1.92 -20.37 3.56
C LEU A 106 -1.67 -19.90 5.01
N VAL A 107 -1.32 -20.82 5.91
CA VAL A 107 -0.95 -20.48 7.28
C VAL A 107 0.38 -19.74 7.31
N GLY A 108 1.37 -20.21 6.55
CA GLY A 108 2.68 -19.59 6.43
C GLY A 108 2.59 -18.17 5.84
N SER A 109 1.79 -17.97 4.79
CA SER A 109 1.59 -16.63 4.20
C SER A 109 0.92 -15.68 5.18
N LEU A 110 -0.09 -16.15 5.95
CA LEU A 110 -0.74 -15.36 6.97
C LEU A 110 0.21 -14.98 8.11
N TRP A 111 1.12 -15.89 8.49
CA TRP A 111 2.14 -15.63 9.48
C TRP A 111 3.13 -14.57 9.00
N SER A 112 3.68 -14.74 7.79
CA SER A 112 4.58 -13.77 7.16
C SER A 112 3.93 -12.41 6.98
N ALA A 113 2.64 -12.35 6.63
CA ALA A 113 1.93 -11.08 6.48
C ALA A 113 1.77 -10.29 7.80
N ARG A 114 1.74 -10.97 8.95
CA ARG A 114 1.59 -10.32 10.26
C ARG A 114 2.92 -9.99 10.93
N GLN A 115 3.89 -10.90 10.83
CA GLN A 115 5.16 -10.82 11.56
C GLN A 115 6.34 -10.46 10.65
N GLY A 116 6.15 -10.44 9.33
CA GLY A 116 7.18 -10.11 8.37
C GLY A 116 7.57 -8.63 8.44
N ILE A 117 8.88 -8.39 8.37
CA ILE A 117 9.44 -7.05 8.27
C ILE A 117 9.75 -6.81 6.80
N ASP A 118 9.04 -5.86 6.19
CA ASP A 118 9.30 -5.40 4.82
C ASP A 118 10.19 -4.15 4.90
N ALA A 119 11.39 -4.22 4.33
CA ALA A 119 12.32 -3.10 4.28
C ALA A 119 12.99 -3.01 2.90
N GLN A 120 13.29 -1.79 2.47
CA GLN A 120 13.94 -1.51 1.21
C GLN A 120 15.37 -1.02 1.45
N LEU A 121 16.32 -1.64 0.75
CA LEU A 121 17.72 -1.24 0.75
C LEU A 121 18.10 -0.79 -0.66
N SER A 122 18.39 0.50 -0.82
CA SER A 122 18.90 1.05 -2.08
C SER A 122 20.41 0.92 -2.10
N ILE A 123 20.95 0.18 -3.07
CA ILE A 123 22.38 -0.02 -3.27
C ILE A 123 22.76 0.62 -4.60
N TYR A 124 23.79 1.46 -4.59
CA TYR A 124 24.39 2.06 -5.78
C TYR A 124 25.59 1.24 -6.23
N GLU A 125 25.95 1.32 -7.51
CA GLU A 125 27.16 0.70 -8.06
C GLU A 125 28.39 1.13 -7.24
N ASP A 126 29.28 0.19 -6.93
CA ASP A 126 30.45 0.35 -6.05
C ASP A 126 30.17 0.73 -4.58
N GLY A 127 28.89 0.70 -4.15
CA GLY A 127 28.47 1.02 -2.79
C GLY A 127 28.16 -0.20 -1.91
N ILE A 128 28.42 -0.09 -0.60
CA ILE A 128 27.94 -1.03 0.42
C ILE A 128 26.82 -0.36 1.22
N GLY A 129 25.61 -0.91 1.15
CA GLY A 129 24.47 -0.49 1.96
C GLY A 129 24.23 -1.46 3.12
N HIS A 130 24.07 -0.96 4.35
CA HIS A 130 23.76 -1.76 5.55
C HIS A 130 22.52 -1.27 6.30
N ILE A 131 21.87 -0.22 5.82
CA ILE A 131 20.70 0.40 6.44
C ILE A 131 19.51 0.20 5.51
N ALA A 132 18.58 -0.67 5.90
CA ALA A 132 17.33 -0.87 5.20
C ALA A 132 16.24 0.03 5.80
N PHE A 133 15.47 0.70 4.95
CA PHE A 133 14.36 1.55 5.37
C PHE A 133 13.09 0.71 5.47
N GLN A 134 12.55 0.60 6.67
CA GLN A 134 11.27 -0.08 6.89
C GLN A 134 10.11 0.83 6.49
N ASP A 135 9.17 0.31 5.71
CA ASP A 135 8.00 1.06 5.27
C ASP A 135 6.92 1.03 6.37
N THR A 136 7.17 1.75 7.46
CA THR A 136 6.23 1.85 8.58
C THR A 136 6.05 3.31 8.97
N LEU A 137 4.96 3.89 8.47
CA LEU A 137 4.49 5.20 8.87
C LEU A 137 3.99 5.15 10.32
N HIS A 138 4.65 5.89 11.20
CA HIS A 138 4.24 6.04 12.59
C HIS A 138 4.51 7.48 13.05
N PHE A 139 3.68 7.96 13.97
CA PHE A 139 3.93 9.19 14.69
C PHE A 139 4.58 8.85 16.03
N GLU A 140 5.73 9.46 16.32
CA GLU A 140 6.36 9.41 17.64
C GLU A 140 6.00 10.71 18.38
N ILE A 141 5.35 10.59 19.54
CA ILE A 141 5.01 11.73 20.40
C ILE A 141 5.76 11.57 21.72
N ASP A 142 6.65 12.53 21.98
CA ASP A 142 7.41 12.64 23.23
C ASP A 142 6.74 13.69 24.12
N ILE A 143 6.05 13.23 25.17
CA ILE A 143 5.40 14.13 26.13
C ILE A 143 6.35 14.37 27.31
N ALA A 144 6.99 15.53 27.34
CA ALA A 144 7.78 16.00 28.46
C ALA A 144 6.87 16.61 29.54
N SER A 145 6.79 15.97 30.70
CA SER A 145 6.05 16.49 31.85
C SER A 145 6.92 17.46 32.66
N GLY A 146 7.12 18.67 32.13
CA GLY A 146 7.72 19.75 32.89
C GLY A 146 6.74 20.26 33.95
N GLN A 147 6.99 20.01 35.25
CA GLN A 147 6.35 20.80 36.29
C GLN A 147 6.80 22.25 36.13
N GLN A 148 5.96 23.06 35.50
CA GLN A 148 6.10 24.50 35.42
C GLN A 148 5.87 25.05 36.83
N ARG A 149 6.95 25.24 37.61
CA ARG A 149 6.86 25.96 38.88
C ARG A 149 6.37 27.36 38.53
N THR A 150 5.11 27.64 38.85
CA THR A 150 4.50 28.95 38.67
C THR A 150 5.31 29.94 39.49
N THR A 151 6.15 30.73 38.83
CA THR A 151 6.82 31.88 39.46
C THR A 151 5.76 32.94 39.73
N ARG A 152 5.03 32.78 40.82
CA ARG A 152 4.28 33.85 41.46
C ARG A 152 4.59 33.79 42.94
N GLU A 153 5.17 34.90 43.39
CA GLU A 153 5.42 35.31 44.79
C GLU A 153 6.67 34.72 45.48
N ALA A 154 7.76 35.49 45.44
CA ALA A 154 8.37 36.05 46.65
C ALA A 154 9.47 37.05 46.26
N THR A 155 9.11 38.34 46.26
CA THR A 155 10.06 39.40 46.56
C THR A 155 10.34 39.33 48.06
N ALA A 156 11.48 38.80 48.48
CA ALA A 156 12.16 39.12 49.74
C ALA A 156 13.50 38.37 49.75
N GLY A 157 14.59 39.13 49.95
CA GLY A 157 15.96 38.65 49.73
C GLY A 157 16.48 37.63 50.74
N VAL A 158 17.72 37.20 50.49
CA VAL A 158 18.84 37.04 51.43
C VAL A 158 19.99 36.35 50.67
N GLU A 159 21.20 36.90 50.79
CA GLU A 159 22.48 36.33 50.33
C GLU A 159 22.77 34.99 51.01
N GLY A 160 23.39 34.05 50.28
CA GLY A 160 23.89 32.81 50.83
C GLY A 160 24.59 31.96 49.77
N ASP A 161 25.92 31.89 49.89
CA ASP A 161 26.83 30.94 49.25
C ASP A 161 26.39 29.49 49.55
N ASP A 162 26.19 28.67 48.52
CA ASP A 162 26.25 27.21 48.66
C ASP A 162 26.43 26.49 47.31
N ARG A 163 27.55 25.76 47.21
CA ARG A 163 27.85 24.80 46.15
C ARG A 163 26.94 23.56 46.31
N GLY A 164 25.73 23.64 45.77
CA GLY A 164 24.79 22.51 45.69
C GLY A 164 24.57 22.05 44.26
N GLN A 165 24.84 20.77 43.99
CA GLN A 165 24.53 20.11 42.73
C GLN A 165 23.08 20.38 42.30
N SER A 166 22.88 20.92 41.10
CA SER A 166 21.55 21.02 40.48
C SER A 166 20.91 19.63 40.50
N PRO A 167 19.71 19.44 41.10
CA PRO A 167 19.03 18.16 40.97
C PRO A 167 18.72 17.99 39.48
N ARG A 168 19.21 16.88 38.89
CA ARG A 168 18.81 16.48 37.53
C ARG A 168 17.30 16.32 37.55
N GLN A 169 16.60 17.33 37.03
CA GLN A 169 15.17 17.29 36.86
C GLN A 169 14.89 16.15 35.89
N GLU A 170 14.43 15.02 36.42
CA GLU A 170 14.11 13.83 35.65
C GLU A 170 12.83 14.13 34.87
N ASN A 171 13.02 14.74 33.71
CA ASN A 171 11.95 15.03 32.77
C ASN A 171 11.44 13.67 32.27
N ARG A 172 10.36 13.15 32.86
CA ARG A 172 9.76 11.90 32.43
C ARG A 172 9.12 12.13 31.08
N VAL A 173 9.86 11.76 30.02
CA VAL A 173 9.37 11.74 28.64
C VAL A 173 8.65 10.42 28.44
N VAL A 174 7.34 10.48 28.20
CA VAL A 174 6.58 9.30 27.78
C VAL A 174 6.52 9.32 26.25
N ARG A 175 7.06 8.27 25.62
CA ARG A 175 7.07 8.08 24.17
C ARG A 175 5.89 7.22 23.73
N PHE A 176 5.08 7.73 22.82
CA PHE A 176 4.02 6.95 22.18
C PHE A 176 4.32 6.82 20.68
N ALA A 177 4.42 5.57 20.20
CA ALA A 177 4.48 5.27 18.77
C ALA A 177 3.07 4.89 18.28
N ILE A 178 2.49 5.77 17.47
CA ILE A 178 1.13 5.61 16.94
C ILE A 178 1.24 5.15 15.48
N PRO A 179 0.82 3.92 15.13
CA PRO A 179 0.86 3.45 13.75
C PRO A 179 -0.11 4.27 12.90
N PHE A 180 0.30 4.64 11.69
CA PHE A 180 -0.51 5.43 10.77
C PHE A 180 -0.61 4.77 9.40
N ARG A 181 -1.83 4.64 8.87
CA ARG A 181 -2.12 4.08 7.55
C ARG A 181 -2.69 5.17 6.64
N SER A 182 -1.81 5.90 5.99
CA SER A 182 -2.19 6.95 5.03
C SER A 182 -2.84 6.40 3.76
N GLY A 183 -2.28 5.31 3.23
CA GLY A 183 -2.51 4.86 1.86
C GLY A 183 -1.50 5.47 0.87
N PRO A 184 -1.44 4.93 -0.35
CA PRO A 184 -0.44 5.29 -1.37
C PRO A 184 -0.74 6.60 -2.13
N PHE A 185 -1.94 7.16 -2.00
CA PHE A 185 -2.38 8.34 -2.77
C PHE A 185 -2.98 9.42 -1.86
N ASN A 186 -3.19 10.62 -2.41
CA ASN A 186 -3.85 11.70 -1.69
C ASN A 186 -5.31 11.34 -1.45
N TRP A 187 -5.87 11.75 -0.31
CA TRP A 187 -7.26 11.40 -0.01
C TRP A 187 -8.28 12.00 -0.95
N CYS A 188 -7.97 13.13 -1.58
CA CYS A 188 -8.79 13.76 -2.61
C CYS A 188 -8.87 12.93 -3.91
N ASP A 189 -7.90 12.06 -4.18
CA ASP A 189 -7.87 11.25 -5.40
C ASP A 189 -8.93 10.12 -5.35
N TYR A 190 -9.32 9.69 -4.14
CA TYR A 190 -10.32 8.62 -3.97
C TYR A 190 -11.72 9.15 -4.28
N SER A 191 -12.40 8.57 -5.29
CA SER A 191 -13.80 8.88 -5.52
C SER A 191 -14.70 8.25 -4.45
N GLN A 192 -15.76 8.97 -4.07
CA GLN A 192 -16.85 8.50 -3.20
C GLN A 192 -18.14 8.27 -3.97
N ARG A 193 -18.12 8.50 -5.29
CA ARG A 193 -19.33 8.46 -6.10
C ARG A 193 -19.56 7.05 -6.61
N LEU A 194 -20.79 6.56 -6.47
CA LEU A 194 -21.14 5.20 -6.85
C LEU A 194 -21.02 4.96 -8.37
N GLU A 195 -21.06 6.03 -9.18
CA GLU A 195 -20.76 5.99 -10.62
C GLU A 195 -19.30 5.61 -10.91
N ASP A 196 -18.39 5.88 -9.98
CA ASP A 196 -16.95 5.60 -10.12
C ASP A 196 -16.55 4.23 -9.54
N LEU A 197 -17.46 3.25 -9.56
CA LEU A 197 -17.26 1.98 -8.85
C LEU A 197 -16.05 1.18 -9.39
N LEU A 198 -15.99 1.01 -10.71
CA LEU A 198 -14.97 0.22 -11.42
C LEU A 198 -14.11 1.06 -12.38
N TRP A 199 -14.52 2.29 -12.63
CA TRP A 199 -13.87 3.26 -13.51
C TRP A 199 -13.92 4.61 -12.82
N ALA A 200 -12.95 5.48 -13.05
CA ALA A 200 -12.98 6.85 -12.55
C ALA A 200 -12.45 7.80 -13.64
N PRO A 201 -12.91 9.07 -13.65
CA PRO A 201 -12.37 10.07 -14.56
C PRO A 201 -10.87 10.32 -14.29
N PRO A 202 -10.11 10.83 -15.28
CA PRO A 202 -8.69 11.09 -15.13
C PRO A 202 -8.37 11.94 -13.89
N GLY A 203 -7.39 11.51 -13.10
CA GLY A 203 -7.03 12.16 -11.83
C GLY A 203 -7.88 11.72 -10.62
N ARG A 204 -8.80 10.77 -10.78
CA ARG A 204 -9.52 10.11 -9.68
C ARG A 204 -9.27 8.61 -9.71
N LEU A 205 -9.40 7.99 -8.54
CA LEU A 205 -9.31 6.56 -8.33
C LEU A 205 -10.72 5.98 -8.17
N PRO A 206 -11.01 4.81 -8.78
CA PRO A 206 -12.29 4.14 -8.62
C PRO A 206 -12.52 3.70 -7.16
N ILE A 207 -13.76 3.34 -6.82
CA ILE A 207 -14.05 2.83 -5.47
C ILE A 207 -13.37 1.48 -5.25
N LEU A 208 -13.42 0.58 -6.24
CA LEU A 208 -12.80 -0.74 -6.14
C LEU A 208 -11.44 -0.77 -6.85
N PRO A 209 -10.39 -1.37 -6.23
CA PRO A 209 -10.36 -1.93 -4.88
C PRO A 209 -10.03 -0.91 -3.76
N TRP A 210 -9.83 0.36 -4.11
CA TRP A 210 -9.18 1.36 -3.26
C TRP A 210 -9.89 1.68 -1.93
N GLN A 211 -11.23 1.72 -1.92
CA GLN A 211 -12.01 1.95 -0.71
C GLN A 211 -12.18 0.72 0.18
N LEU A 212 -11.95 -0.48 -0.35
CA LEU A 212 -12.01 -1.70 0.46
C LEU A 212 -10.85 -1.77 1.46
N ALA A 213 -9.74 -1.10 1.17
CA ALA A 213 -8.61 -1.01 2.07
C ALA A 213 -8.89 -0.05 3.23
N ARG A 214 -8.49 -0.46 4.44
CA ARG A 214 -8.67 0.37 5.63
C ARG A 214 -7.59 1.44 5.67
N ARG A 215 -8.01 2.69 5.78
CA ARG A 215 -7.18 3.88 5.98
C ARG A 215 -7.56 4.57 7.28
N ASP A 216 -6.61 5.22 7.93
CA ASP A 216 -6.85 5.92 9.18
C ASP A 216 -7.38 7.33 8.88
N GLN A 217 -8.58 7.65 9.35
CA GLN A 217 -9.23 8.95 9.15
C GLN A 217 -9.78 9.47 10.48
N GLY A 218 -9.81 10.79 10.65
CA GLY A 218 -10.31 11.42 11.87
C GLY A 218 -9.35 11.22 13.04
N VAL A 219 -9.88 10.97 14.24
CA VAL A 219 -9.08 10.92 15.47
C VAL A 219 -8.28 9.61 15.56
N VAL A 220 -6.95 9.72 15.43
CA VAL A 220 -6.02 8.58 15.49
C VAL A 220 -5.44 8.39 16.90
N PHE A 221 -5.38 9.44 17.72
CA PHE A 221 -4.96 9.34 19.12
C PHE A 221 -5.70 10.31 20.01
N SER A 222 -6.02 9.90 21.24
CA SER A 222 -6.60 10.78 22.25
C SER A 222 -6.07 10.39 23.63
N HIS A 223 -5.48 11.35 24.34
CA HIS A 223 -4.95 11.16 25.69
C HIS A 223 -5.13 12.41 26.54
N GLU A 224 -5.96 12.31 27.59
CA GLU A 224 -6.33 13.33 28.60
C GLU A 224 -6.64 14.76 28.09
N ARG A 225 -5.66 15.46 27.52
CA ARG A 225 -5.76 16.83 26.97
C ARG A 225 -5.37 16.95 25.49
N PHE A 226 -4.85 15.90 24.87
CA PHE A 226 -4.37 15.91 23.49
C PHE A 226 -5.21 14.99 22.61
N ARG A 227 -5.51 15.44 21.40
CA ARG A 227 -6.18 14.68 20.36
C ARG A 227 -5.39 14.85 19.08
N LEU A 228 -4.92 13.75 18.50
CA LEU A 228 -4.36 13.71 17.16
C LEU A 228 -5.48 13.34 16.21
N GLU A 229 -5.90 14.31 15.40
CA GLU A 229 -6.87 14.13 14.34
C GLU A 229 -6.20 14.32 12.99
N VAL A 230 -6.42 13.38 12.08
CA VAL A 230 -5.89 13.46 10.73
C VAL A 230 -6.96 14.07 9.84
N LEU A 231 -6.71 15.34 9.48
CA LEU A 231 -7.62 16.18 8.70
C LEU A 231 -7.49 15.90 7.21
N ASP A 232 -6.25 15.86 6.70
CA ASP A 232 -5.96 15.49 5.33
C ASP A 232 -4.59 14.81 5.24
N TYR A 233 -4.42 13.93 4.26
CA TYR A 233 -3.16 13.32 3.90
C TYR A 233 -2.83 13.75 2.48
N TYR A 234 -1.87 14.67 2.39
CA TYR A 234 -1.27 15.10 1.15
C TYR A 234 0.13 14.51 1.06
N ALA A 235 0.27 13.44 0.29
CA ALA A 235 1.56 12.91 -0.10
C ALA A 235 2.16 13.86 -1.14
N ASP A 236 2.78 14.96 -0.70
CA ASP A 236 3.60 15.80 -1.59
C ASP A 236 4.93 15.11 -1.91
N SER A 237 4.91 13.81 -2.22
CA SER A 237 6.06 13.15 -2.82
C SER A 237 6.08 13.51 -4.30
N ARG A 238 6.36 14.77 -4.63
CA ARG A 238 6.76 15.13 -5.98
C ARG A 238 8.13 14.53 -6.23
N ARG A 239 8.18 13.45 -7.02
CA ARG A 239 9.40 13.09 -7.71
C ARG A 239 9.65 14.20 -8.73
N ILE A 240 10.39 15.24 -8.33
CA ILE A 240 10.88 16.27 -9.24
C ILE A 240 11.99 15.62 -10.08
N ARG A 241 11.60 14.81 -11.08
CA ARG A 241 12.41 14.76 -12.31
C ARG A 241 12.26 16.14 -12.96
N GLY A 242 13.34 16.65 -13.57
CA GLY A 242 13.19 17.80 -14.46
C GLY A 242 11.97 17.57 -15.34
N GLY A 243 11.05 18.55 -15.40
CA GLY A 243 9.77 18.36 -16.08
C GLY A 243 10.02 17.78 -17.47
N TYR A 244 9.23 16.80 -17.90
CA TYR A 244 9.33 16.30 -19.27
C TYR A 244 8.09 16.75 -20.05
N LEU A 245 8.30 17.19 -21.28
CA LEU A 245 7.27 17.48 -22.26
C LEU A 245 7.06 16.20 -23.08
N ALA A 246 5.97 15.50 -22.81
CA ALA A 246 5.50 14.42 -23.67
C ALA A 246 4.53 14.99 -24.72
N GLY A 247 4.68 14.59 -25.97
CA GLY A 247 3.83 15.07 -27.06
C GLY A 247 3.90 14.18 -28.28
N TYR A 248 3.18 14.57 -29.33
CA TYR A 248 3.26 13.94 -30.63
C TYR A 248 3.74 14.97 -31.64
N VAL A 249 4.71 14.60 -32.48
CA VAL A 249 5.21 15.46 -33.55
C VAL A 249 4.95 14.78 -34.89
N ARG A 250 4.59 15.61 -35.86
CA ARG A 250 4.50 15.25 -37.27
C ARG A 250 5.45 16.17 -38.02
N SER A 251 6.52 15.60 -38.58
CA SER A 251 7.42 16.35 -39.44
C SER A 251 6.75 16.54 -40.81
N VAL A 252 7.00 17.69 -41.44
CA VAL A 252 6.64 17.94 -42.83
C VAL A 252 7.94 18.27 -43.54
N THR A 253 8.39 17.41 -44.44
CA THR A 253 9.59 17.64 -45.24
C THR A 253 9.36 18.86 -46.15
N PRO A 254 10.24 19.87 -46.15
CA PRO A 254 10.10 21.02 -47.03
C PRO A 254 10.03 20.57 -48.49
N GLY A 255 8.95 20.91 -49.20
CA GLY A 255 8.73 20.54 -50.61
C GLY A 255 7.85 19.31 -50.86
N GLN A 256 7.33 18.65 -49.81
CA GLN A 256 6.28 17.63 -49.94
C GLN A 256 4.99 18.10 -49.25
N ASP A 257 3.85 17.91 -49.91
CA ASP A 257 2.54 18.19 -49.32
C ASP A 257 2.32 17.32 -48.09
N ALA A 258 1.81 17.92 -47.00
CA ALA A 258 1.56 17.25 -45.74
C ALA A 258 0.49 16.15 -45.91
N SER A 259 0.91 14.91 -46.22
CA SER A 259 -0.01 13.80 -46.41
C SER A 259 -0.72 13.49 -45.08
N TRP A 260 -2.05 13.61 -45.04
CA TRP A 260 -2.87 13.31 -43.84
C TRP A 260 -2.68 11.88 -43.31
N LEU A 261 -2.03 11.01 -44.09
CA LEU A 261 -1.62 9.64 -43.77
C LEU A 261 -0.30 9.55 -42.97
N ALA A 262 0.47 10.64 -42.82
CA ALA A 262 1.72 10.61 -42.07
C ALA A 262 1.45 10.34 -40.58
N ALA A 263 2.10 9.29 -40.06
CA ALA A 263 1.90 8.82 -38.70
C ALA A 263 2.47 9.81 -37.67
N TRP A 264 1.69 10.10 -36.63
CA TRP A 264 2.15 10.83 -35.45
C TRP A 264 3.22 10.02 -34.71
N GLN A 265 4.35 10.65 -34.40
CA GLN A 265 5.42 10.01 -33.64
C GLN A 265 5.42 10.55 -32.20
N PRO A 266 5.43 9.70 -31.18
CA PRO A 266 5.53 10.13 -29.80
C PRO A 266 6.93 10.71 -29.52
N ILE A 267 7.00 11.80 -28.78
CA ILE A 267 8.24 12.43 -28.32
C ILE A 267 8.17 12.65 -26.81
N GLU A 268 9.30 12.46 -26.14
CA GLU A 268 9.50 12.79 -24.74
C GLU A 268 10.76 13.66 -24.63
N LEU A 269 10.58 14.91 -24.19
CA LEU A 269 11.67 15.90 -24.07
C LEU A 269 11.84 16.28 -22.60
N GLU A 270 13.05 16.20 -22.06
CA GLU A 270 13.37 16.50 -20.66
C GLU A 270 13.83 17.96 -20.53
N LEU A 271 13.26 18.70 -19.57
CA LEU A 271 13.73 20.01 -19.17
C LEU A 271 14.87 19.86 -18.15
N GLN A 272 16.08 20.21 -18.59
CA GLN A 272 17.22 20.37 -17.70
C GLN A 272 17.33 21.84 -17.28
N THR A 273 17.29 22.14 -15.99
CA THR A 273 17.61 23.48 -15.50
C THR A 273 19.11 23.69 -15.66
N GLY A 274 19.51 24.63 -16.52
CA GLY A 274 20.91 24.96 -16.75
C GLY A 274 21.60 25.36 -15.45
N LYS A 275 22.69 24.69 -15.10
CA LYS A 275 23.56 25.06 -13.96
C LYS A 275 24.47 26.20 -14.40
N GLY A 276 23.89 27.39 -14.60
CA GLY A 276 24.58 28.57 -15.13
C GLY A 276 24.42 29.76 -14.20
N ASP A 277 25.55 30.29 -13.75
CA ASP A 277 25.72 31.47 -12.90
C ASP A 277 25.02 32.72 -13.50
N ASP A 278 24.03 33.24 -12.78
CA ASP A 278 23.49 34.61 -12.77
C ASP A 278 23.30 35.43 -14.07
N ARG A 279 23.23 34.81 -15.25
CA ARG A 279 22.85 35.52 -16.49
C ARG A 279 21.87 34.71 -17.31
N ALA A 280 20.60 35.13 -17.28
CA ALA A 280 19.52 34.86 -18.26
C ALA A 280 19.86 33.81 -19.33
N GLY A 281 20.03 32.56 -18.89
CA GLY A 281 20.64 31.51 -19.68
C GLY A 281 19.56 30.57 -20.19
N THR A 282 19.36 30.57 -21.52
CA THR A 282 18.52 29.60 -22.23
C THR A 282 18.84 28.19 -21.74
N ALA A 283 17.90 27.54 -21.07
CA ALA A 283 18.07 26.15 -20.66
C ALA A 283 17.95 25.28 -21.93
N ILE A 284 19.05 24.63 -22.30
CA ILE A 284 19.06 23.65 -23.39
C ILE A 284 18.39 22.38 -22.86
N GLY A 285 17.15 22.12 -23.30
CA GLY A 285 16.44 20.88 -23.02
C GLY A 285 16.97 19.71 -23.85
N SER A 286 16.42 18.51 -23.62
CA SER A 286 16.84 17.31 -24.34
C SER A 286 16.53 17.36 -25.84
N ARG A 287 17.24 16.51 -26.61
CA ARG A 287 17.10 16.38 -28.07
C ARG A 287 16.63 14.97 -28.40
N VAL A 288 15.60 14.88 -29.24
CA VAL A 288 15.12 13.61 -29.80
C VAL A 288 15.26 13.64 -31.33
N THR A 289 15.76 12.55 -31.89
CA THR A 289 15.79 12.35 -33.35
C THR A 289 14.68 11.38 -33.72
N LEU A 290 13.75 11.83 -34.56
CA LEU A 290 12.62 11.08 -35.07
C LEU A 290 13.09 10.02 -36.08
N GLY A 291 12.25 9.03 -36.37
CA GLY A 291 12.59 7.93 -37.30
C GLY A 291 12.83 8.37 -38.74
N ASP A 292 12.40 9.59 -39.08
CA ASP A 292 12.60 10.25 -40.37
C ASP A 292 13.87 11.14 -40.41
N GLY A 293 14.68 11.14 -39.35
CA GLY A 293 15.89 11.95 -39.23
C GLY A 293 15.66 13.39 -38.76
N THR A 294 14.40 13.80 -38.55
CA THR A 294 14.05 15.12 -38.02
C THR A 294 14.51 15.24 -36.57
N ARG A 295 15.20 16.32 -36.23
CA ARG A 295 15.70 16.55 -34.88
C ARG A 295 14.84 17.59 -34.16
N VAL A 296 14.17 17.17 -33.10
CA VAL A 296 13.40 18.05 -32.21
C VAL A 296 14.27 18.41 -31.02
N VAL A 297 14.41 19.71 -30.75
CA VAL A 297 15.15 20.25 -29.61
C VAL A 297 14.20 21.10 -28.80
N LEU A 298 14.08 20.81 -27.49
CA LEU A 298 13.37 21.69 -26.58
C LEU A 298 14.34 22.76 -26.08
N LEU A 299 14.00 24.04 -26.29
CA LEU A 299 14.70 25.17 -25.70
C LEU A 299 13.73 25.86 -24.74
N ALA A 300 14.08 25.93 -23.46
CA ALA A 300 13.31 26.67 -22.49
C ALA A 300 13.99 28.02 -22.23
N ALA A 301 13.29 29.10 -22.52
CA ALA A 301 13.68 30.43 -22.06
C ALA A 301 13.31 30.54 -20.57
N ALA A 302 14.25 31.03 -19.76
CA ALA A 302 14.00 31.37 -18.35
C ALA A 302 13.25 32.69 -18.24
#